data_AF-A0A3B9FZ85-F1
#
_entry.id   AF-A0A3B9FZ85-F1
#
_cell.length_a   1.000
_cell.length_b   1.000
_cell.length_c   1.000
_cell.angle_alpha   90.00
_cell.angle_beta   90.00
_cell.angle_gamma   90.00
#
_symmetry.space_group_name_H-M   'P 1'
#
loop_
_entity.id
_entity.type
_entity.pdbx_description
1 polymer ?
#
loop_
_entity_poly.entity_id
_entity_poly.type
_entity_poly.pdbx_seq_one_letter_code
_entity_poly.pdbx_strand_id
1 'polypeptide(L)'
;MKKYKIKINGKYYKVDVDRLLILLIAILSLSLVLVLVVHFAGGNRKKTDDPAATAEVLDQEDPEYDASQGKIKESEFNGTILSKTKDAGAEYIADTLFLGDSNTARFLVTYDSEGKPFTTRNNTIGVVGMGIDAISSLACMQFSTGLYTMPQAVKIIQPQRIIITFGTNNLYGNSTDASGFIQRYEQQLKNITAAYPSADLIVNSIPPVAKVRDYPHVTMTQIDAYNRAIAEMCKKNDWKYLNSAEALKDEKTGYAKTGYLSGDGLHFSSAGLEALFEYIRTHSWITKDDRPKPLAEVPYIYGVPEGLIKTNPLNDKEFTEEETGGSTQVTPVPTEEAENTPKPKPTEEAEETEVPENTPTPESEDPEPVPTEEPVIPVEPDPTPVPEPTPTPVVCGENAYESGGACYCNEGYTGDPYSSCYVIVPEPTPEQDTGGSEESGEEGSGETSNETSSEEG
;
A
#
# COMPACT_ATOMS: atom_id res chain seq x y z
N MET A 1 -6.23 -0.07 65.86
CA MET A 1 -6.95 -1.11 65.09
C MET A 1 -8.39 -1.22 65.54
N LYS A 2 -9.26 -0.32 65.05
CA LYS A 2 -10.71 -0.47 65.23
C LYS A 2 -11.23 -1.34 64.09
N LYS A 3 -11.60 -2.60 64.38
CA LYS A 3 -12.17 -3.53 63.40
C LYS A 3 -13.69 -3.45 63.48
N TYR A 4 -14.34 -3.05 62.40
CA TYR A 4 -15.80 -2.96 62.35
C TYR A 4 -16.37 -4.14 61.55
N LYS A 5 -17.50 -4.69 62.02
CA LYS A 5 -18.24 -5.72 61.30
C LYS A 5 -19.39 -5.05 60.58
N ILE A 6 -19.37 -5.08 59.25
CA ILE A 6 -20.45 -4.56 58.40
C ILE A 6 -21.18 -5.75 57.80
N LYS A 7 -22.52 -5.73 57.85
CA LYS A 7 -23.36 -6.78 57.26
C LYS A 7 -23.82 -6.31 55.88
N ILE A 8 -23.45 -7.03 54.84
CA ILE A 8 -23.89 -6.78 53.46
C ILE A 8 -24.43 -8.10 52.91
N ASN A 9 -25.66 -8.09 52.38
CA ASN A 9 -26.36 -9.28 51.83
C ASN A 9 -26.30 -10.51 52.74
N GLY A 10 -26.61 -10.32 54.03
CA GLY A 10 -26.64 -11.42 55.01
C GLY A 10 -25.27 -11.88 55.52
N LYS A 11 -24.17 -11.48 54.88
CA LYS A 11 -22.80 -11.87 55.26
C LYS A 11 -22.10 -10.75 56.03
N TYR A 12 -21.34 -11.13 57.05
CA TYR A 12 -20.58 -10.19 57.88
C TYR A 12 -19.15 -10.08 57.36
N TYR A 13 -18.74 -8.86 57.00
CA TYR A 13 -17.40 -8.53 56.57
C TYR A 13 -16.68 -7.79 57.69
N LYS A 14 -15.44 -8.21 58.00
CA LYS A 14 -14.56 -7.49 58.93
C LYS A 14 -13.78 -6.46 58.13
N VAL A 15 -14.12 -5.18 58.32
CA VAL A 15 -13.42 -4.09 57.68
C VAL A 15 -12.39 -3.53 58.66
N ASP A 16 -11.14 -3.55 58.24
CA ASP A 16 -10.04 -2.88 58.93
C ASP A 16 -9.99 -1.43 58.44
N VAL A 17 -10.54 -0.53 59.24
CA VAL A 17 -10.75 0.88 58.86
C VAL A 17 -9.42 1.59 58.63
N ASP A 18 -8.37 1.15 59.34
CA ASP A 18 -7.03 1.70 59.19
C ASP A 18 -6.46 1.32 57.79
N ARG A 19 -6.71 0.09 57.31
CA ARG A 19 -6.33 -0.33 55.95
C ARG A 19 -7.18 0.33 54.86
N LEU A 20 -8.47 0.54 55.11
CA LEU A 20 -9.35 1.22 54.17
C LEU A 20 -8.95 2.69 54.01
N LEU A 21 -8.57 3.35 55.10
CA LEU A 21 -8.08 4.73 55.09
C LEU A 21 -6.74 4.85 54.35
N ILE A 22 -5.82 3.91 54.56
CA ILE A 22 -4.55 3.85 53.81
C ILE A 22 -4.80 3.65 52.31
N LEU A 23 -5.73 2.76 51.94
CA LEU A 23 -6.08 2.54 50.53
C LEU A 23 -6.71 3.79 49.89
N LEU A 24 -7.58 4.49 50.62
CA LEU A 24 -8.17 5.77 50.17
C LEU A 24 -7.12 6.86 49.97
N ILE A 25 -6.16 6.99 50.91
CA ILE A 25 -5.05 7.95 50.78
C ILE A 25 -4.16 7.59 49.58
N ALA A 26 -3.88 6.30 49.37
CA ALA A 26 -3.11 5.83 48.22
C ALA A 26 -3.81 6.15 46.89
N ILE A 27 -5.12 5.95 46.79
CA ILE A 27 -5.91 6.30 45.61
C ILE A 27 -5.93 7.81 45.38
N LEU A 28 -6.14 8.61 46.43
CA LEU A 28 -6.15 10.07 46.34
C LEU A 28 -4.77 10.61 45.91
N SER A 29 -3.69 10.08 46.45
CA SER A 29 -2.33 10.47 46.04
C SER A 29 -2.02 10.08 44.59
N LEU A 30 -2.45 8.90 44.13
CA LEU A 30 -2.31 8.50 42.72
C LEU A 30 -3.12 9.41 41.78
N SER A 31 -4.35 9.77 42.18
CA SER A 31 -5.18 10.70 41.40
C SER A 31 -4.59 12.11 41.34
N LEU A 32 -3.98 12.59 42.42
CA LEU A 32 -3.29 13.89 42.44
C LEU A 32 -2.07 13.90 41.53
N VAL A 33 -1.28 12.82 41.52
CA VAL A 33 -0.15 12.66 40.58
C VAL A 33 -0.64 12.67 39.14
N LEU A 34 -1.76 11.99 38.84
CA LEU A 34 -2.33 11.96 37.49
C LEU A 34 -2.83 13.34 37.04
N VAL A 35 -3.48 14.09 37.92
CA VAL A 35 -3.90 15.49 37.66
C VAL A 35 -2.69 16.38 37.44
N LEU A 36 -1.62 16.24 38.23
CA LEU A 36 -0.39 17.00 38.04
C LEU A 36 0.31 16.64 36.72
N VAL A 37 0.33 15.36 36.33
CA VAL A 37 0.86 14.92 35.02
C VAL A 37 0.05 15.53 33.88
N VAL A 38 -1.29 15.53 33.95
CA VAL A 38 -2.15 16.19 32.95
C VAL A 38 -1.95 17.71 32.95
N HIS A 39 -1.75 18.34 34.11
CA HIS A 39 -1.57 19.78 34.21
C HIS A 39 -0.18 20.25 33.74
N PHE A 40 0.86 19.43 33.91
CA PHE A 40 2.21 19.70 33.39
C PHE A 40 2.41 19.23 31.94
N ALA A 41 1.72 18.19 31.49
CA ALA A 41 1.68 17.80 30.07
C ALA A 41 0.72 18.67 29.24
N GLY A 42 -0.26 19.31 29.88
CA GLY A 42 -1.27 20.18 29.27
C GLY A 42 -0.98 21.68 29.38
N GLY A 43 0.28 22.08 29.61
CA GLY A 43 0.67 23.48 29.73
C GLY A 43 0.42 24.30 28.45
N ASN A 44 -0.70 25.05 28.43
CA ASN A 44 -1.01 26.26 27.66
C ASN A 44 -0.70 26.27 26.14
N ARG A 45 -1.63 25.74 25.33
CA ARG A 45 -1.91 26.35 24.01
C ARG A 45 -2.74 27.62 24.23
N LYS A 46 -2.10 28.79 24.15
CA LYS A 46 -2.82 30.05 23.97
C LYS A 46 -3.56 29.96 22.62
N LYS A 47 -4.89 30.03 22.69
CA LYS A 47 -5.76 30.32 21.55
C LYS A 47 -5.41 31.74 21.10
N THR A 48 -4.73 31.87 19.97
CA THR A 48 -4.64 33.12 19.24
C THR A 48 -5.77 33.14 18.24
N ASP A 49 -6.58 34.18 18.32
CA ASP A 49 -7.69 34.45 17.41
C ASP A 49 -7.19 34.57 15.96
N ASP A 50 -7.93 33.98 15.03
CA ASP A 50 -7.72 34.05 13.58
C ASP A 50 -7.76 35.50 13.07
N PRO A 51 -6.76 35.94 12.31
CA PRO A 51 -6.99 36.84 11.19
C PRO A 51 -7.07 36.02 9.89
N ALA A 52 -8.07 36.33 9.08
CA ALA A 52 -8.35 35.74 7.78
C ALA A 52 -7.08 35.40 6.98
N ALA A 53 -6.94 34.12 6.63
CA ALA A 53 -5.85 33.59 5.84
C ALA A 53 -5.85 34.18 4.42
N THR A 54 -5.02 35.20 4.19
CA THR A 54 -4.28 35.29 2.95
C THR A 54 -3.31 34.11 2.94
N ALA A 55 -3.47 33.21 1.97
CA ALA A 55 -2.56 32.10 1.74
C ALA A 55 -1.17 32.64 1.39
N GLU A 56 -0.33 32.85 2.40
CA GLU A 56 1.11 32.90 2.21
C GLU A 56 1.59 31.46 2.04
N VAL A 57 2.13 31.17 0.85
CA VAL A 57 2.88 29.96 0.56
C VAL A 57 4.10 29.98 1.49
N LEU A 58 4.03 29.25 2.59
CA LEU A 58 5.17 29.05 3.47
C LEU A 58 6.11 28.06 2.77
N ASP A 59 7.21 28.58 2.20
CA ASP A 59 8.37 27.81 1.77
C ASP A 59 8.99 27.10 2.99
N GLN A 60 8.43 25.97 3.40
CA GLN A 60 8.96 25.15 4.50
C GLN A 60 9.99 24.16 3.95
N GLU A 61 11.13 24.68 3.50
CA GLU A 61 12.31 23.88 3.19
C GLU A 61 12.89 23.27 4.48
N ASP A 62 13.55 22.11 4.39
CA ASP A 62 14.44 21.66 5.48
C ASP A 62 15.63 22.64 5.49
N PRO A 63 15.72 23.57 6.47
CA PRO A 63 16.54 24.77 6.35
C PRO A 63 18.06 24.48 6.29
N GLU A 64 18.48 23.23 6.50
CA GLU A 64 19.88 22.80 6.54
C GLU A 64 20.16 21.48 5.78
N TYR A 65 19.24 20.98 4.95
CA TYR A 65 19.47 19.71 4.25
C TYR A 65 20.62 19.80 3.24
N ASP A 66 21.62 18.92 3.39
CA ASP A 66 22.74 18.76 2.48
C ASP A 66 22.63 17.42 1.74
N ALA A 67 22.30 17.46 0.44
CA ALA A 67 22.16 16.30 -0.42
C ALA A 67 23.44 15.45 -0.59
N SER A 68 24.59 15.97 -0.17
CA SER A 68 25.85 15.20 -0.12
C SER A 68 25.99 14.40 1.18
N GLN A 69 25.33 14.82 2.26
CA GLN A 69 25.20 14.05 3.49
C GLN A 69 24.07 13.03 3.30
N GLY A 70 24.18 11.85 3.93
CA GLY A 70 23.11 10.85 3.88
C GLY A 70 23.13 9.88 2.70
N LYS A 71 23.88 10.16 1.62
CA LYS A 71 24.07 9.19 0.53
C LYS A 71 24.71 7.90 1.03
N ILE A 72 24.07 6.78 0.71
CA ILE A 72 24.59 5.45 1.00
C ILE A 72 25.78 5.17 0.07
N LYS A 73 26.95 4.90 0.65
CA LYS A 73 28.11 4.45 -0.12
C LYS A 73 27.94 2.97 -0.46
N GLU A 74 27.56 2.67 -1.70
CA GLU A 74 27.25 1.30 -2.13
C GLU A 74 28.37 0.28 -1.84
N SER A 75 29.64 0.73 -1.89
CA SER A 75 30.80 -0.11 -1.57
C SER A 75 30.80 -0.64 -0.13
N GLU A 76 30.13 0.04 0.81
CA GLU A 76 29.96 -0.42 2.20
C GLU A 76 28.95 -1.58 2.32
N PHE A 77 28.13 -1.81 1.29
CA PHE A 77 27.00 -2.75 1.29
C PHE A 77 27.06 -3.73 0.11
N ASN A 78 28.26 -4.04 -0.37
CA ASN A 78 28.46 -5.01 -1.46
C ASN A 78 27.79 -6.36 -1.14
N GLY A 79 26.99 -6.86 -2.07
CA GLY A 79 26.19 -8.08 -1.93
C GLY A 79 24.85 -7.90 -1.18
N THR A 80 24.65 -6.79 -0.47
CA THR A 80 23.37 -6.43 0.16
C THR A 80 22.54 -5.54 -0.76
N ILE A 81 23.13 -4.46 -1.29
CA ILE A 81 22.46 -3.58 -2.27
C ILE A 81 22.43 -4.28 -3.62
N LEU A 82 21.23 -4.35 -4.21
CA LEU A 82 21.05 -4.92 -5.54
C LEU A 82 21.76 -4.06 -6.58
N SER A 83 22.67 -4.68 -7.33
CA SER A 83 23.39 -4.02 -8.42
C SER A 83 22.51 -3.96 -9.68
N LYS A 84 22.84 -3.04 -10.59
CA LYS A 84 22.16 -2.94 -11.87
C LYS A 84 22.30 -4.25 -12.68
N THR A 85 21.17 -4.75 -13.17
CA THR A 85 21.02 -5.90 -14.06
C THR A 85 20.50 -5.46 -15.43
N LYS A 86 20.37 -6.41 -16.35
CA LYS A 86 19.45 -6.22 -17.49
C LYS A 86 18.02 -6.07 -16.96
N ASP A 87 17.18 -5.39 -17.74
CA ASP A 87 15.74 -5.31 -17.47
C ASP A 87 15.15 -6.74 -17.39
N ALA A 88 14.59 -7.09 -16.24
CA ALA A 88 14.01 -8.41 -15.98
C ALA A 88 12.60 -8.58 -16.56
N GLY A 89 12.01 -7.54 -17.16
CA GLY A 89 10.75 -7.59 -17.87
C GLY A 89 9.51 -7.65 -16.96
N ALA A 90 8.34 -7.77 -17.59
CA ALA A 90 7.06 -7.77 -16.91
C ALA A 90 6.82 -9.01 -16.04
N GLU A 91 7.36 -10.17 -16.42
CA GLU A 91 7.25 -11.41 -15.61
C GLU A 91 7.91 -11.24 -14.24
N TYR A 92 9.03 -10.51 -14.15
CA TYR A 92 9.65 -10.22 -12.85
C TYR A 92 8.70 -9.44 -11.92
N ILE A 93 7.88 -8.55 -12.47
CA ILE A 93 6.86 -7.82 -11.73
C ILE A 93 5.69 -8.75 -11.37
N ALA A 94 5.22 -9.57 -12.31
CA ALA A 94 4.11 -10.51 -12.10
C ALA A 94 4.42 -11.54 -10.99
N ASP A 95 5.67 -12.03 -10.91
CA ASP A 95 6.13 -13.00 -9.91
C ASP A 95 6.51 -12.37 -8.56
N THR A 96 6.41 -11.05 -8.43
CA THR A 96 6.78 -10.31 -7.22
C THR A 96 5.55 -9.78 -6.50
N LEU A 97 5.39 -10.14 -5.23
CA LEU A 97 4.40 -9.55 -4.33
C LEU A 97 4.93 -8.24 -3.74
N PHE A 98 4.23 -7.14 -3.99
CA PHE A 98 4.53 -5.82 -3.45
C PHE A 98 3.76 -5.60 -2.14
N LEU A 99 4.48 -5.26 -1.08
CA LEU A 99 3.93 -4.98 0.24
C LEU A 99 4.27 -3.54 0.64
N GLY A 100 3.30 -2.77 1.11
CA GLY A 100 3.59 -1.42 1.56
C GLY A 100 2.39 -0.60 1.99
N ASP A 101 2.61 0.71 2.00
CA ASP A 101 1.63 1.72 2.44
C ASP A 101 0.81 2.30 1.25
N SER A 102 0.39 3.57 1.37
CA SER A 102 -0.34 4.30 0.33
C SER A 102 0.40 4.36 -1.01
N ASN A 103 1.72 4.49 -1.02
CA ASN A 103 2.47 4.50 -2.27
C ASN A 103 2.42 3.15 -2.98
N THR A 104 2.35 2.05 -2.23
CA THR A 104 2.14 0.71 -2.81
C THR A 104 0.70 0.50 -3.25
N ALA A 105 -0.29 1.05 -2.54
CA ALA A 105 -1.70 1.01 -2.96
C ALA A 105 -1.90 1.68 -4.33
N ARG A 106 -1.15 2.76 -4.59
CA ARG A 106 -1.17 3.50 -5.86
C ARG A 106 -0.73 2.67 -7.06
N PHE A 107 0.01 1.58 -6.87
CA PHE A 107 0.40 0.68 -7.97
C PHE A 107 -0.80 0.05 -8.69
N LEU A 108 -1.99 0.03 -8.03
CA LEU A 108 -3.23 -0.52 -8.58
C LEU A 108 -4.11 0.51 -9.28
N VAL A 109 -3.99 1.79 -8.91
CA VAL A 109 -4.93 2.86 -9.30
C VAL A 109 -4.29 3.98 -10.11
N THR A 110 -2.95 4.05 -10.12
CA THR A 110 -2.21 4.96 -10.99
C THR A 110 -1.83 4.23 -12.27
N TYR A 111 -2.08 4.87 -13.40
CA TYR A 111 -1.83 4.31 -14.73
C TYR A 111 -0.50 4.82 -15.29
N ASP A 112 0.23 3.94 -15.96
CA ASP A 112 1.40 4.28 -16.75
C ASP A 112 1.05 5.07 -18.03
N SER A 113 2.05 5.45 -18.81
CA SER A 113 1.89 6.12 -20.10
C SER A 113 1.11 5.33 -21.16
N GLU A 114 0.92 4.02 -20.97
CA GLU A 114 0.08 3.16 -21.82
C GLU A 114 -1.36 3.02 -21.29
N GLY A 115 -1.68 3.66 -20.15
CA GLY A 115 -3.00 3.57 -19.54
C GLY A 115 -3.23 2.24 -18.79
N LYS A 116 -2.19 1.58 -18.30
CA LYS A 116 -2.27 0.33 -17.52
C LYS A 116 -1.81 0.55 -16.07
N PRO A 117 -2.41 -0.15 -15.09
CA PRO A 117 -1.87 -0.16 -13.74
C PRO A 117 -0.51 -0.89 -13.70
N PHE A 118 0.36 -0.48 -12.79
CA PHE A 118 1.70 -1.07 -12.64
C PHE A 118 1.69 -2.50 -12.09
N THR A 119 0.62 -2.86 -11.38
CA THR A 119 0.43 -4.17 -10.76
C THR A 119 -1.03 -4.60 -10.82
N THR A 120 -1.32 -5.78 -10.31
CA THR A 120 -2.67 -6.31 -10.16
C THR A 120 -2.96 -6.60 -8.69
N ARG A 121 -4.24 -6.80 -8.35
CA ARG A 121 -4.62 -7.23 -6.98
C ARG A 121 -3.97 -8.55 -6.55
N ASN A 122 -3.50 -9.37 -7.49
CA ASN A 122 -2.89 -10.66 -7.20
C ASN A 122 -1.46 -10.51 -6.65
N ASN A 123 -0.80 -9.39 -6.94
CA ASN A 123 0.60 -9.17 -6.58
C ASN A 123 0.85 -7.86 -5.82
N THR A 124 -0.19 -7.25 -5.22
CA THR A 124 -0.05 -6.02 -4.43
C THR A 124 -0.90 -6.05 -3.17
N ILE A 125 -0.28 -5.73 -2.03
CA ILE A 125 -0.92 -5.44 -0.74
C ILE A 125 -0.41 -4.08 -0.25
N GLY A 126 -1.09 -3.02 -0.68
CA GLY A 126 -0.84 -1.65 -0.25
C GLY A 126 -1.95 -1.16 0.66
N VAL A 127 -1.61 -0.65 1.84
CA VAL A 127 -2.58 -0.17 2.83
C VAL A 127 -2.32 1.29 3.16
N VAL A 128 -3.26 2.17 2.77
CA VAL A 128 -3.15 3.61 2.99
C VAL A 128 -2.97 3.92 4.48
N GLY A 129 -1.97 4.75 4.80
CA GLY A 129 -1.67 5.15 6.18
C GLY A 129 -0.96 4.11 7.05
N MET A 130 -0.67 2.92 6.51
CA MET A 130 -0.11 1.84 7.32
C MET A 130 1.37 2.09 7.61
N GLY A 131 1.73 2.01 8.89
CA GLY A 131 3.12 1.95 9.36
C GLY A 131 3.54 0.52 9.71
N ILE A 132 4.85 0.32 9.96
CA ILE A 132 5.42 -1.01 10.22
C ILE A 132 4.75 -1.76 11.38
N ASP A 133 4.28 -1.04 12.39
CA ASP A 133 3.75 -1.62 13.63
C ASP A 133 2.43 -2.38 13.40
N ALA A 134 1.75 -2.11 12.29
CA ALA A 134 0.51 -2.76 11.92
C ALA A 134 0.70 -4.06 11.10
N ILE A 135 1.91 -4.35 10.57
CA ILE A 135 2.16 -5.46 9.62
C ILE A 135 1.61 -6.79 10.12
N SER A 136 1.91 -7.15 11.38
CA SER A 136 1.47 -8.43 11.96
C SER A 136 0.15 -8.35 12.74
N SER A 137 -0.46 -7.17 12.90
CA SER A 137 -1.63 -6.98 13.78
C SER A 137 -2.89 -6.53 13.06
N LEU A 138 -2.78 -5.79 11.95
CA LEU A 138 -3.92 -5.35 11.16
C LEU A 138 -4.26 -6.44 10.14
N ALA A 139 -5.47 -6.99 10.23
CA ALA A 139 -6.01 -7.84 9.18
C ALA A 139 -6.39 -6.94 7.99
N CYS A 140 -5.60 -6.99 6.92
CA CYS A 140 -5.64 -6.01 5.84
C CYS A 140 -5.93 -6.61 4.47
N MET A 141 -5.80 -7.93 4.28
CA MET A 141 -5.99 -8.56 2.98
C MET A 141 -7.21 -9.48 3.00
N GLN A 142 -8.22 -9.15 2.19
CA GLN A 142 -9.47 -9.87 2.10
C GLN A 142 -9.40 -10.92 0.97
N PHE A 143 -9.63 -12.17 1.35
CA PHE A 143 -9.83 -13.30 0.46
C PHE A 143 -11.27 -13.83 0.59
N SER A 144 -11.70 -14.75 -0.27
CA SER A 144 -12.98 -15.47 -0.12
C SER A 144 -13.08 -16.27 1.18
N THR A 145 -11.94 -16.58 1.79
CA THR A 145 -11.85 -17.34 3.04
C THR A 145 -11.71 -16.45 4.28
N GLY A 146 -11.74 -15.12 4.15
CA GLY A 146 -11.69 -14.19 5.28
C GLY A 146 -10.67 -13.05 5.14
N LEU A 147 -10.51 -12.28 6.22
CA LEU A 147 -9.61 -11.15 6.32
C LEU A 147 -8.36 -11.54 7.12
N TYR A 148 -7.17 -11.26 6.58
CA TYR A 148 -5.90 -11.77 7.09
C TYR A 148 -4.86 -10.66 7.23
N THR A 149 -3.93 -10.83 8.18
CA THR A 149 -2.77 -9.93 8.31
C THR A 149 -1.80 -10.13 7.16
N MET A 150 -0.88 -9.18 6.95
CA MET A 150 0.06 -9.24 5.83
C MET A 150 0.93 -10.52 5.83
N PRO A 151 1.53 -10.99 6.96
CA PRO A 151 2.22 -12.28 6.98
C PRO A 151 1.32 -13.48 6.66
N GLN A 152 0.07 -13.47 7.12
CA GLN A 152 -0.90 -14.53 6.81
C GLN A 152 -1.24 -14.55 5.32
N ALA A 153 -1.43 -13.38 4.71
CA ALA A 153 -1.66 -13.23 3.28
C ALA A 153 -0.46 -13.73 2.46
N VAL A 154 0.77 -13.42 2.86
CA VAL A 154 1.99 -13.94 2.23
C VAL A 154 2.00 -15.47 2.22
N LYS A 155 1.63 -16.10 3.34
CA LYS A 155 1.53 -17.56 3.43
C LYS A 155 0.46 -18.15 2.51
N ILE A 156 -0.66 -17.43 2.31
CA ILE A 156 -1.75 -17.85 1.42
C ILE A 156 -1.33 -17.71 -0.05
N ILE A 157 -0.69 -16.58 -0.41
CA ILE A 157 -0.30 -16.26 -1.80
C ILE A 157 0.90 -17.09 -2.28
N GLN A 158 1.80 -17.47 -1.36
CA GLN A 158 3.03 -18.23 -1.68
C GLN A 158 3.90 -17.59 -2.79
N PRO A 159 4.22 -16.27 -2.67
CA PRO A 159 4.94 -15.56 -3.70
C PRO A 159 6.37 -16.09 -3.86
N GLN A 160 6.93 -15.97 -5.06
CA GLN A 160 8.35 -16.27 -5.28
C GLN A 160 9.24 -15.18 -4.67
N ARG A 161 8.81 -13.94 -4.76
CA ARG A 161 9.56 -12.77 -4.28
C ARG A 161 8.64 -11.78 -3.60
N ILE A 162 9.17 -11.09 -2.60
CA ILE A 162 8.54 -10.00 -1.90
C ILE A 162 9.42 -8.75 -2.05
N ILE A 163 8.84 -7.66 -2.53
CA ILE A 163 9.42 -6.32 -2.39
C ILE A 163 8.56 -5.56 -1.39
N ILE A 164 9.17 -5.17 -0.27
CA ILE A 164 8.46 -4.48 0.81
C ILE A 164 8.97 -3.04 0.99
N THR A 165 8.05 -2.07 0.94
CA THR A 165 8.34 -0.64 1.10
C THR A 165 7.49 -0.07 2.24
N PHE A 166 8.13 0.21 3.38
CA PHE A 166 7.52 0.88 4.52
C PHE A 166 8.50 1.84 5.16
N GLY A 167 7.97 2.83 5.87
CA GLY A 167 8.72 3.69 6.78
C GLY A 167 8.25 5.13 6.77
N THR A 168 7.62 5.59 5.68
CA THR A 168 7.11 6.97 5.57
C THR A 168 6.16 7.31 6.71
N ASN A 169 5.16 6.45 6.97
CA ASN A 169 4.19 6.62 8.06
C ASN A 169 4.77 6.42 9.48
N ASN A 170 6.07 6.16 9.60
CA ASN A 170 6.77 6.05 10.88
C ASN A 170 7.67 7.26 11.18
N LEU A 171 7.72 8.22 10.26
CA LEU A 171 8.49 9.45 10.40
C LEU A 171 7.71 10.43 11.27
N TYR A 172 8.21 10.67 12.47
CA TYR A 172 7.65 11.63 13.42
C TYR A 172 8.77 12.46 14.06
N GLY A 173 8.50 13.76 14.23
CA GLY A 173 9.48 14.72 14.71
C GLY A 173 10.73 14.79 13.81
N ASN A 174 11.85 15.23 14.38
CA ASN A 174 13.09 15.48 13.62
C ASN A 174 14.22 14.50 13.97
N SER A 175 13.91 13.38 14.64
CA SER A 175 14.94 12.44 15.11
C SER A 175 15.48 11.58 13.98
N THR A 176 16.79 11.60 13.77
CA THR A 176 17.51 10.69 12.84
C THR A 176 17.88 9.36 13.49
N ASP A 177 17.64 9.18 14.79
CA ASP A 177 17.81 7.88 15.45
C ASP A 177 16.71 6.90 15.01
N ALA A 178 17.11 5.95 14.16
CA ALA A 178 16.24 4.90 13.63
C ALA A 178 16.22 3.64 14.50
N SER A 179 16.93 3.58 15.62
CA SER A 179 17.16 2.32 16.37
C SER A 179 15.87 1.62 16.77
N GLY A 180 14.92 2.39 17.34
CA GLY A 180 13.62 1.86 17.73
C GLY A 180 12.76 1.42 16.54
N PHE A 181 12.83 2.15 15.43
CA PHE A 181 12.17 1.78 14.18
C PHE A 181 12.74 0.46 13.62
N ILE A 182 14.07 0.37 13.49
CA ILE A 182 14.76 -0.82 12.95
C ILE A 182 14.48 -2.06 13.79
N GLN A 183 14.49 -1.96 15.12
CA GLN A 183 14.16 -3.09 15.98
C GLN A 183 12.77 -3.66 15.69
N ARG A 184 11.77 -2.78 15.54
CA ARG A 184 10.40 -3.20 15.26
C ARG A 184 10.26 -3.68 13.82
N TYR A 185 10.86 -3.01 12.85
CA TYR A 185 10.76 -3.38 11.45
C TYR A 185 11.43 -4.74 11.19
N GLU A 186 12.62 -4.97 11.74
CA GLU A 186 13.32 -6.25 11.69
C GLU A 186 12.43 -7.40 12.20
N GLN A 187 11.68 -7.18 13.28
CA GLN A 187 10.75 -8.18 13.81
C GLN A 187 9.58 -8.46 12.86
N GLN A 188 9.02 -7.42 12.22
CA GLN A 188 7.92 -7.60 11.25
C GLN A 188 8.39 -8.36 9.99
N LEU A 189 9.59 -8.05 9.49
CA LEU A 189 10.19 -8.76 8.36
C LEU A 189 10.49 -10.23 8.70
N LYS A 190 10.92 -10.51 9.94
CA LYS A 190 11.06 -11.89 10.45
C LYS A 190 9.73 -12.62 10.51
N ASN A 191 8.64 -11.94 10.87
CA ASN A 191 7.31 -12.56 10.87
C ASN A 191 6.83 -12.90 9.45
N ILE A 192 7.10 -12.02 8.47
CA ILE A 192 6.78 -12.27 7.05
C ILE A 192 7.57 -13.47 6.52
N THR A 193 8.90 -13.46 6.71
CA THR A 193 9.78 -14.56 6.23
C THR A 193 9.49 -15.88 6.95
N ALA A 194 9.11 -15.86 8.23
CA ALA A 194 8.68 -17.06 8.94
C ALA A 194 7.33 -17.60 8.43
N ALA A 195 6.43 -16.74 7.95
CA ALA A 195 5.14 -17.15 7.42
C ALA A 195 5.28 -17.93 6.10
N TYR A 196 6.25 -17.56 5.27
CA TYR A 196 6.59 -18.30 4.04
C TYR A 196 8.09 -18.21 3.70
N PRO A 197 8.92 -19.17 4.19
CA PRO A 197 10.37 -19.10 4.07
C PRO A 197 10.96 -19.22 2.66
N SER A 198 10.19 -19.73 1.69
CA SER A 198 10.60 -19.86 0.29
C SER A 198 10.49 -18.56 -0.53
N ALA A 199 9.93 -17.49 0.04
CA ALA A 199 9.90 -16.20 -0.65
C ALA A 199 11.24 -15.47 -0.48
N ASP A 200 11.80 -15.01 -1.59
CA ASP A 200 12.91 -14.07 -1.60
C ASP A 200 12.47 -12.72 -1.03
N LEU A 201 13.13 -12.25 0.04
CA LEU A 201 12.86 -10.94 0.64
C LEU A 201 13.79 -9.86 0.10
N ILE A 202 13.19 -8.80 -0.46
CA ILE A 202 13.86 -7.55 -0.83
C ILE A 202 13.20 -6.41 -0.07
N VAL A 203 13.98 -5.70 0.74
CA VAL A 203 13.51 -4.51 1.45
C VAL A 203 13.85 -3.29 0.61
N ASN A 204 12.85 -2.51 0.25
CA ASN A 204 13.04 -1.29 -0.53
C ASN A 204 13.24 -0.08 0.39
N SER A 205 13.98 0.91 -0.11
CA SER A 205 14.15 2.22 0.53
C SER A 205 12.82 2.95 0.71
N ILE A 206 12.71 3.74 1.79
CA ILE A 206 11.70 4.79 1.96
C ILE A 206 11.88 5.81 0.82
N PRO A 207 10.82 6.12 0.04
CA PRO A 207 10.91 7.10 -1.05
C PRO A 207 11.33 8.50 -0.59
N PRO A 208 11.98 9.30 -1.45
CA PRO A 208 12.21 10.71 -1.17
C PRO A 208 10.91 11.52 -1.24
N VAL A 209 10.91 12.71 -0.66
CA VAL A 209 9.81 13.68 -0.73
C VAL A 209 10.16 14.88 -1.62
N ALA A 210 9.15 15.60 -2.12
CA ALA A 210 9.34 16.80 -2.94
C ALA A 210 9.70 17.98 -2.04
N LYS A 211 10.53 18.90 -2.53
CA LYS A 211 11.06 20.02 -1.72
C LYS A 211 9.97 20.83 -1.00
N VAL A 212 8.88 21.12 -1.70
CA VAL A 212 7.64 21.70 -1.15
C VAL A 212 6.61 20.58 -1.05
N ARG A 213 5.94 20.48 0.11
CA ARG A 213 5.04 19.37 0.45
C ARG A 213 4.12 19.73 1.61
N ASP A 214 3.03 18.99 1.75
CA ASP A 214 2.03 19.18 2.81
C ASP A 214 2.44 18.57 4.15
N TYR A 215 3.51 17.78 4.16
CA TYR A 215 4.05 17.09 5.33
C TYR A 215 5.45 17.61 5.68
N PRO A 216 5.57 18.83 6.24
CA PRO A 216 6.87 19.45 6.50
C PRO A 216 7.72 18.68 7.54
N HIS A 217 7.09 17.86 8.38
CA HIS A 217 7.78 17.00 9.35
C HIS A 217 8.42 15.75 8.73
N VAL A 218 8.06 15.39 7.50
CA VAL A 218 8.73 14.34 6.75
C VAL A 218 9.92 14.97 6.04
N THR A 219 11.13 14.73 6.54
CA THR A 219 12.36 15.38 6.04
C THR A 219 13.28 14.41 5.34
N MET A 220 14.02 14.92 4.34
CA MET A 220 15.04 14.11 3.65
C MET A 220 16.17 13.69 4.59
N THR A 221 16.54 14.54 5.54
CA THR A 221 17.52 14.21 6.59
C THR A 221 17.13 12.95 7.37
N GLN A 222 15.85 12.83 7.75
CA GLN A 222 15.35 11.65 8.47
C GLN A 222 15.24 10.43 7.55
N ILE A 223 14.72 10.62 6.33
CA ILE A 223 14.60 9.56 5.32
C ILE A 223 15.96 8.92 5.03
N ASP A 224 17.01 9.73 4.85
CA ASP A 224 18.35 9.25 4.53
C ASP A 224 18.98 8.48 5.69
N ALA A 225 18.81 8.97 6.92
CA ALA A 225 19.24 8.27 8.11
C ALA A 225 18.53 6.91 8.26
N TYR A 226 17.22 6.87 8.03
CA TYR A 226 16.42 5.64 8.12
C TYR A 226 16.77 4.67 6.99
N ASN A 227 16.95 5.14 5.76
CA ASN A 227 17.35 4.30 4.63
C ASN A 227 18.73 3.67 4.84
N ARG A 228 19.70 4.43 5.35
CA ARG A 228 20.99 3.87 5.76
C ARG A 228 20.81 2.78 6.82
N ALA A 229 20.00 3.03 7.84
CA ALA A 229 19.75 2.06 8.91
C ALA A 229 19.03 0.80 8.41
N ILE A 230 18.12 0.92 7.43
CA ILE A 230 17.47 -0.21 6.76
C ILE A 230 18.49 -1.03 5.97
N ALA A 231 19.40 -0.39 5.22
CA ALA A 231 20.46 -1.09 4.51
C ALA A 231 21.41 -1.83 5.47
N GLU A 232 21.74 -1.23 6.63
CA GLU A 232 22.52 -1.86 7.69
C GLU A 232 21.79 -3.06 8.31
N MET A 233 20.49 -2.94 8.56
CA MET A 233 19.63 -4.04 9.01
C MET A 233 19.61 -5.19 8.00
N CYS A 234 19.47 -4.89 6.70
CA CYS A 234 19.48 -5.89 5.64
C CYS A 234 20.83 -6.61 5.58
N LYS A 235 21.94 -5.86 5.62
CA LYS A 235 23.29 -6.43 5.65
C LYS A 235 23.50 -7.36 6.85
N LYS A 236 23.05 -6.95 8.04
CA LYS A 236 23.15 -7.76 9.27
C LYS A 236 22.37 -9.09 9.19
N ASN A 237 21.23 -9.10 8.48
CA ASN A 237 20.35 -10.27 8.36
C ASN A 237 20.54 -11.05 7.05
N ASP A 238 21.51 -10.68 6.21
CA ASP A 238 21.71 -11.23 4.86
C ASP A 238 20.46 -11.12 3.95
N TRP A 239 19.69 -10.04 4.11
CA TRP A 239 18.60 -9.69 3.21
C TRP A 239 19.07 -8.75 2.11
N LYS A 240 18.32 -8.68 1.01
CA LYS A 240 18.60 -7.75 -0.09
C LYS A 240 17.94 -6.39 0.15
N TYR A 241 18.65 -5.34 -0.23
CA TYR A 241 18.17 -3.96 -0.18
C TYR A 241 18.06 -3.40 -1.59
N LEU A 242 16.87 -2.89 -1.93
CA LEU A 242 16.64 -2.13 -3.15
C LEU A 242 16.71 -0.64 -2.81
N ASN A 243 17.68 0.06 -3.38
CA ASN A 243 17.92 1.48 -3.06
C ASN A 243 17.18 2.40 -4.04
N SER A 244 15.87 2.22 -4.21
CA SER A 244 15.09 2.98 -5.21
C SER A 244 15.08 4.49 -4.94
N ALA A 245 15.29 4.93 -3.70
CA ALA A 245 15.29 6.32 -3.33
C ALA A 245 16.33 7.12 -4.11
N GLU A 246 17.55 6.61 -4.28
CA GLU A 246 18.60 7.30 -5.03
C GLU A 246 18.25 7.49 -6.51
N ALA A 247 17.48 6.58 -7.12
CA ALA A 247 17.02 6.73 -8.49
C ALA A 247 15.90 7.79 -8.64
N LEU A 248 15.12 7.98 -7.57
CA LEU A 248 14.01 8.92 -7.52
C LEU A 248 14.44 10.33 -7.12
N LYS A 249 15.61 10.47 -6.47
CA LYS A 249 16.18 11.75 -6.08
C LYS A 249 16.77 12.51 -7.26
N ASP A 250 16.62 13.83 -7.23
CA ASP A 250 17.46 14.73 -8.01
C ASP A 250 18.85 14.81 -7.38
N GLU A 251 19.90 14.58 -8.17
CA GLU A 251 21.26 14.45 -7.64
C GLU A 251 21.79 15.73 -6.99
N LYS A 252 21.28 16.90 -7.41
CA LYS A 252 21.76 18.22 -6.94
C LYS A 252 21.09 18.61 -5.63
N THR A 253 19.78 18.39 -5.54
CA THR A 253 18.95 18.85 -4.43
C THR A 253 18.70 17.77 -3.39
N GLY A 254 18.83 16.49 -3.74
CA GLY A 254 18.58 15.34 -2.87
C GLY A 254 17.11 15.09 -2.53
N TYR A 255 16.18 15.91 -3.04
CA TYR A 255 14.74 15.70 -2.98
C TYR A 255 14.26 14.86 -4.16
N ALA A 256 12.99 14.43 -4.16
CA ALA A 256 12.39 13.77 -5.31
C ALA A 256 12.51 14.65 -6.58
N LYS A 257 12.79 14.03 -7.73
CA LYS A 257 12.80 14.72 -9.02
C LYS A 257 11.45 15.39 -9.29
N THR A 258 11.48 16.58 -9.91
CA THR A 258 10.26 17.32 -10.26
C THR A 258 9.30 16.45 -11.07
N GLY A 259 8.04 16.41 -10.66
CA GLY A 259 6.98 15.64 -11.32
C GLY A 259 6.92 14.17 -10.93
N TYR A 260 7.82 13.65 -10.07
CA TYR A 260 7.74 12.26 -9.60
C TYR A 260 6.74 12.06 -8.45
N LEU A 261 6.36 13.13 -7.76
CA LEU A 261 5.34 13.10 -6.72
C LEU A 261 4.13 13.96 -7.13
N SER A 262 3.00 13.63 -6.52
CA SER A 262 1.73 14.36 -6.58
C SER A 262 1.82 15.73 -5.89
N GLY A 263 0.72 16.49 -5.88
CA GLY A 263 0.70 17.87 -5.39
C GLY A 263 1.09 17.97 -3.92
N ASP A 264 0.75 16.95 -3.12
CA ASP A 264 1.11 16.85 -1.70
C ASP A 264 2.61 16.67 -1.42
N GLY A 265 3.41 16.36 -2.45
CA GLY A 265 4.86 16.18 -2.35
C GLY A 265 5.31 14.92 -1.60
N LEU A 266 4.44 13.93 -1.40
CA LEU A 266 4.73 12.65 -0.73
C LEU A 266 4.30 11.43 -1.54
N HIS A 267 3.14 11.46 -2.18
CA HIS A 267 2.63 10.32 -2.94
C HIS A 267 3.15 10.32 -4.38
N PHE A 268 3.41 9.15 -4.96
CA PHE A 268 3.94 9.07 -6.32
C PHE A 268 2.94 9.55 -7.39
N SER A 269 3.46 10.27 -8.38
CA SER A 269 2.78 10.46 -9.66
C SER A 269 2.97 9.23 -10.56
N SER A 270 2.28 9.21 -11.72
CA SER A 270 2.53 8.20 -12.76
C SER A 270 4.01 8.16 -13.18
N ALA A 271 4.63 9.30 -13.46
CA ALA A 271 6.04 9.38 -13.85
C ALA A 271 7.00 8.87 -12.76
N GLY A 272 6.67 9.11 -11.48
CA GLY A 272 7.45 8.56 -10.36
C GLY A 272 7.36 7.05 -10.26
N LEU A 273 6.16 6.48 -10.49
CA LEU A 273 5.97 5.03 -10.54
C LEU A 273 6.67 4.39 -11.74
N GLU A 274 6.65 5.01 -12.93
CA GLU A 274 7.41 4.53 -14.09
C GLU A 274 8.90 4.41 -13.76
N ALA A 275 9.49 5.44 -13.16
CA ALA A 275 10.89 5.43 -12.74
C ALA A 275 11.17 4.37 -11.67
N LEU A 276 10.26 4.19 -10.70
CA LEU A 276 10.37 3.16 -9.67
C LEU A 276 10.34 1.75 -10.28
N PHE A 277 9.38 1.46 -11.17
CA PHE A 277 9.24 0.14 -11.79
C PHE A 277 10.35 -0.16 -12.80
N GLU A 278 10.87 0.84 -13.50
CA GLU A 278 12.11 0.69 -14.27
C GLU A 278 13.29 0.31 -13.34
N TYR A 279 13.44 1.00 -12.20
CA TYR A 279 14.50 0.69 -11.25
C TYR A 279 14.37 -0.72 -10.67
N ILE A 280 13.16 -1.14 -10.28
CA ILE A 280 12.86 -2.49 -9.80
C ILE A 280 13.29 -3.56 -10.82
N ARG A 281 12.95 -3.38 -12.11
CA ARG A 281 13.28 -4.36 -13.16
C ARG A 281 14.76 -4.37 -13.52
N THR A 282 15.44 -3.24 -13.39
CA THR A 282 16.86 -3.10 -13.71
C THR A 282 17.78 -3.31 -12.52
N HIS A 283 17.25 -3.60 -11.33
CA HIS A 283 18.00 -4.01 -10.14
C HIS A 283 17.39 -5.28 -9.57
N SER A 284 17.19 -6.25 -10.46
CA SER A 284 16.47 -7.48 -10.16
C SER A 284 17.31 -8.47 -9.34
N TRP A 285 16.64 -9.27 -8.51
CA TRP A 285 17.24 -10.40 -7.82
C TRP A 285 16.48 -11.68 -8.14
N ILE A 286 17.04 -12.48 -9.04
CA ILE A 286 16.44 -13.72 -9.52
C ILE A 286 17.20 -14.89 -8.92
N THR A 287 16.52 -15.69 -8.12
CA THR A 287 17.03 -16.94 -7.56
C THR A 287 16.29 -18.14 -8.16
N LYS A 288 16.72 -19.34 -7.79
CA LYS A 288 15.99 -20.56 -8.12
C LYS A 288 14.69 -20.59 -7.31
N ASP A 289 13.56 -20.83 -7.98
CA ASP A 289 12.28 -21.10 -7.30
C ASP A 289 12.39 -22.41 -6.49
N ASP A 290 12.43 -22.29 -5.17
CA ASP A 290 12.51 -23.41 -4.22
C ASP A 290 11.19 -23.64 -3.47
N ARG A 291 10.10 -22.97 -3.90
CA ARG A 291 8.77 -23.13 -3.32
C ARG A 291 8.34 -24.60 -3.40
N PRO A 292 7.75 -25.17 -2.33
CA PRO A 292 7.19 -26.52 -2.37
C PRO A 292 6.13 -26.62 -3.48
N LYS A 293 6.31 -27.56 -4.41
CA LYS A 293 5.37 -27.82 -5.51
C LYS A 293 4.52 -29.07 -5.23
N PRO A 294 3.24 -29.11 -5.67
CA PRO A 294 2.51 -28.02 -6.32
C PRO A 294 2.23 -26.85 -5.35
N LEU A 295 2.08 -25.64 -5.88
CA LEU A 295 1.61 -24.51 -5.08
C LEU A 295 0.16 -24.75 -4.62
N ALA A 296 -0.20 -24.22 -3.47
CA ALA A 296 -1.58 -24.24 -3.00
C ALA A 296 -2.46 -23.37 -3.91
N GLU A 297 -3.71 -23.77 -4.07
CA GLU A 297 -4.70 -22.91 -4.72
C GLU A 297 -4.93 -21.67 -3.85
N VAL A 298 -4.75 -20.49 -4.45
CA VAL A 298 -4.96 -19.22 -3.77
C VAL A 298 -6.47 -18.90 -3.81
N PRO A 299 -7.13 -18.73 -2.66
CA PRO A 299 -8.54 -18.33 -2.64
C PRO A 299 -8.75 -17.00 -3.38
N TYR A 300 -9.97 -16.78 -3.88
CA TYR A 300 -10.29 -15.54 -4.61
C TYR A 300 -9.90 -14.30 -3.80
N ILE A 301 -9.17 -13.39 -4.42
CA ILE A 301 -8.67 -12.15 -3.82
C ILE A 301 -9.67 -11.02 -4.05
N TYR A 302 -10.26 -10.51 -2.97
CA TYR A 302 -11.00 -9.25 -3.01
C TYR A 302 -10.05 -8.04 -2.95
N GLY A 303 -8.93 -8.17 -2.24
CA GLY A 303 -7.92 -7.13 -2.09
C GLY A 303 -7.91 -6.48 -0.71
N VAL A 304 -7.31 -5.31 -0.59
CA VAL A 304 -7.30 -4.53 0.64
C VAL A 304 -8.60 -3.75 0.77
N PRO A 305 -9.41 -3.93 1.84
CA PRO A 305 -10.58 -3.09 2.07
C PRO A 305 -10.22 -1.61 2.19
N GLU A 306 -11.08 -0.73 1.68
CA GLU A 306 -10.90 0.72 1.82
C GLU A 306 -11.07 1.17 3.28
N GLY A 307 -10.40 2.27 3.65
CA GLY A 307 -10.63 2.96 4.92
C GLY A 307 -10.25 2.18 6.19
N LEU A 308 -9.37 1.17 6.09
CA LEU A 308 -8.88 0.42 7.26
C LEU A 308 -8.20 1.31 8.30
N ILE A 309 -7.55 2.38 7.86
CA ILE A 309 -6.97 3.41 8.70
C ILE A 309 -7.66 4.73 8.33
N LYS A 310 -8.30 5.36 9.32
CA LYS A 310 -9.12 6.57 9.10
C LYS A 310 -8.36 7.86 9.31
N THR A 311 -7.34 7.83 10.16
CA THR A 311 -6.55 9.00 10.54
C THR A 311 -5.15 8.86 9.98
N ASN A 312 -4.70 9.87 9.26
CA ASN A 312 -3.35 9.94 8.72
C ASN A 312 -2.34 10.10 9.87
N PRO A 313 -1.41 9.14 10.04
CA PRO A 313 -0.45 9.17 11.14
C PRO A 313 0.59 10.30 11.04
N LEU A 314 0.70 10.99 9.90
CA LEU A 314 1.66 12.06 9.66
C LEU A 314 1.15 13.44 10.07
N ASN A 315 -0.16 13.65 10.11
CA ASN A 315 -0.76 14.97 10.37
C ASN A 315 -2.01 14.95 11.26
N ASP A 316 -2.42 13.77 11.76
CA ASP A 316 -3.58 13.54 12.63
C ASP A 316 -4.93 14.00 12.02
N LYS A 317 -5.04 14.09 10.68
CA LYS A 317 -6.29 14.42 9.96
C LYS A 317 -6.89 13.19 9.28
N GLU A 318 -8.12 13.29 8.83
CA GLU A 318 -8.69 12.28 7.93
C GLU A 318 -8.01 12.34 6.55
N PHE A 319 -7.95 11.20 5.86
CA PHE A 319 -7.40 11.12 4.51
C PHE A 319 -8.29 11.84 3.50
N THR A 320 -7.64 12.55 2.58
CA THR A 320 -8.22 13.15 1.38
C THR A 320 -8.29 12.13 0.23
N GLU A 321 -9.04 12.47 -0.82
CA GLU A 321 -9.11 11.64 -2.04
C GLU A 321 -7.75 11.51 -2.73
N GLU A 322 -6.91 12.56 -2.72
CA GLU A 322 -5.57 12.52 -3.32
C GLU A 322 -4.65 11.51 -2.61
N GLU A 323 -4.67 11.51 -1.28
CA GLU A 323 -3.87 10.60 -0.43
C GLU A 323 -4.30 9.13 -0.58
N THR A 324 -5.59 8.89 -0.85
CA THR A 324 -6.13 7.54 -1.10
C THR A 324 -5.96 7.10 -2.56
N GLY A 325 -5.55 8.01 -3.45
CA GLY A 325 -5.34 7.74 -4.87
C GLY A 325 -6.61 7.80 -5.73
N GLY A 326 -7.71 8.36 -5.21
CA GLY A 326 -8.98 8.54 -5.92
C GLY A 326 -9.61 7.23 -6.37
N SER A 327 -10.43 6.61 -5.53
CA SER A 327 -11.17 5.39 -5.90
C SER A 327 -12.34 5.76 -6.82
N THR A 328 -12.14 5.70 -8.14
CA THR A 328 -13.28 5.50 -9.05
C THR A 328 -13.57 4.01 -9.11
N GLN A 329 -14.68 3.61 -8.49
CA GLN A 329 -15.31 2.34 -8.82
C GLN A 329 -15.54 2.29 -10.33
N VAL A 330 -14.84 1.40 -11.04
CA VAL A 330 -15.28 1.00 -12.37
C VAL A 330 -16.47 0.06 -12.16
N THR A 331 -17.67 0.63 -12.15
CA THR A 331 -18.88 -0.12 -12.53
C THR A 331 -18.59 -0.76 -13.88
N PRO A 332 -18.71 -2.09 -14.05
CA PRO A 332 -18.50 -2.69 -15.36
C PRO A 332 -19.56 -2.15 -16.31
N VAL A 333 -19.13 -1.30 -17.25
CA VAL A 333 -19.94 -0.91 -18.39
C VAL A 333 -20.10 -2.19 -19.24
N PRO A 334 -21.33 -2.59 -19.61
CA PRO A 334 -21.54 -3.71 -20.52
C PRO A 334 -20.83 -3.38 -21.83
N THR A 335 -19.84 -4.18 -22.19
CA THR A 335 -19.17 -4.04 -23.48
C THR A 335 -20.13 -4.59 -24.53
N GLU A 336 -20.63 -3.72 -25.41
CA GLU A 336 -21.41 -4.15 -26.58
C GLU A 336 -20.59 -5.12 -27.44
N GLU A 337 -21.28 -6.15 -27.91
CA GLU A 337 -20.76 -7.20 -28.79
C GLU A 337 -20.09 -6.63 -30.04
N ALA A 338 -18.81 -6.91 -30.22
CA ALA A 338 -18.18 -6.88 -31.54
C ALA A 338 -18.34 -8.27 -32.17
N GLU A 339 -19.31 -8.37 -33.07
CA GLU A 339 -19.65 -9.57 -33.84
C GLU A 339 -18.53 -9.95 -34.84
N ASN A 340 -18.27 -11.25 -34.88
CA ASN A 340 -17.51 -12.07 -35.84
C ASN A 340 -16.96 -11.44 -37.14
N THR A 341 -15.67 -11.68 -37.44
CA THR A 341 -15.25 -12.08 -38.80
C THR A 341 -14.00 -13.01 -38.79
N PRO A 342 -13.84 -13.89 -39.80
CA PRO A 342 -13.07 -15.13 -39.67
C PRO A 342 -11.60 -15.06 -40.13
N LYS A 343 -10.81 -15.94 -39.51
CA LYS A 343 -9.38 -16.25 -39.72
C LYS A 343 -9.03 -16.67 -41.17
N PRO A 344 -7.92 -16.18 -41.76
CA PRO A 344 -7.23 -16.88 -42.84
C PRO A 344 -6.04 -17.73 -42.33
N LYS A 345 -5.85 -18.85 -43.03
CA LYS A 345 -4.86 -19.93 -42.89
C LYS A 345 -3.49 -19.50 -43.49
N PRO A 346 -2.34 -20.05 -43.04
CA PRO A 346 -1.02 -19.64 -43.51
C PRO A 346 -0.65 -20.32 -44.84
N THR A 347 0.05 -19.58 -45.71
CA THR A 347 0.56 -20.07 -47.01
C THR A 347 2.02 -19.61 -47.21
N GLU A 348 2.90 -20.63 -47.30
CA GLU A 348 4.07 -20.82 -48.19
C GLU A 348 4.93 -19.64 -48.70
N GLU A 349 6.20 -19.70 -48.30
CA GLU A 349 7.47 -19.78 -49.07
C GLU A 349 7.71 -19.06 -50.42
N ALA A 350 8.97 -18.58 -50.52
CA ALA A 350 9.81 -18.25 -51.69
C ALA A 350 9.62 -16.91 -52.41
N GLU A 351 10.65 -16.04 -52.37
CA GLU A 351 11.53 -15.87 -53.54
C GLU A 351 12.85 -15.17 -53.18
N GLU A 352 13.91 -15.69 -53.78
CA GLU A 352 15.31 -15.32 -53.75
C GLU A 352 15.54 -14.15 -54.72
N THR A 353 16.47 -13.21 -54.45
CA THR A 353 17.01 -12.35 -55.52
C THR A 353 18.42 -11.86 -55.21
N GLU A 354 19.34 -12.47 -55.96
CA GLU A 354 20.58 -11.99 -56.58
C GLU A 354 21.65 -11.18 -55.81
N VAL A 355 22.84 -11.79 -55.87
CA VAL A 355 24.21 -11.33 -55.58
C VAL A 355 24.68 -10.32 -56.65
N PRO A 356 25.70 -9.49 -56.37
CA PRO A 356 26.78 -9.46 -57.35
C PRO A 356 28.16 -9.74 -56.77
N GLU A 357 28.89 -10.44 -57.62
CA GLU A 357 30.17 -11.09 -57.54
C GLU A 357 31.34 -10.10 -57.47
N ASN A 358 32.36 -10.42 -56.66
CA ASN A 358 33.74 -10.04 -56.93
C ASN A 358 34.67 -11.15 -56.44
N THR A 359 35.34 -11.78 -57.39
CA THR A 359 36.33 -12.87 -57.27
C THR A 359 37.72 -12.34 -56.82
N PRO A 360 38.72 -13.20 -56.48
CA PRO A 360 39.56 -13.06 -55.29
C PRO A 360 41.05 -12.91 -55.66
N THR A 361 41.99 -13.05 -54.70
CA THR A 361 43.19 -13.95 -54.64
C THR A 361 44.17 -13.40 -53.55
N PRO A 362 45.16 -14.16 -53.00
CA PRO A 362 45.07 -15.15 -51.92
C PRO A 362 45.99 -14.86 -50.69
N GLU A 363 46.00 -15.83 -49.76
CA GLU A 363 47.18 -16.36 -49.03
C GLU A 363 47.16 -16.16 -47.49
N SER A 364 46.81 -17.23 -46.77
CA SER A 364 47.70 -17.92 -45.82
C SER A 364 46.98 -19.12 -45.18
N GLU A 365 47.68 -20.25 -45.15
CA GLU A 365 47.25 -21.53 -44.62
C GLU A 365 47.35 -21.57 -43.09
N ASP A 366 46.39 -22.19 -42.42
CA ASP A 366 46.60 -22.92 -41.15
C ASP A 366 45.50 -24.01 -41.03
N PRO A 367 45.77 -25.20 -40.48
CA PRO A 367 44.95 -26.39 -40.69
C PRO A 367 43.78 -26.50 -39.70
N GLU A 368 42.66 -27.04 -40.19
CA GLU A 368 41.48 -27.39 -39.40
C GLU A 368 41.76 -28.52 -38.37
N PRO A 369 41.10 -28.52 -37.20
CA PRO A 369 41.13 -29.64 -36.26
C PRO A 369 40.18 -30.77 -36.67
N VAL A 370 40.64 -32.01 -36.50
CA VAL A 370 39.89 -33.25 -36.69
C VAL A 370 38.73 -33.36 -35.68
N PRO A 371 37.50 -33.76 -36.08
CA PRO A 371 36.39 -33.92 -35.14
C PRO A 371 36.54 -35.21 -34.33
N THR A 372 36.35 -35.09 -33.02
CA THR A 372 36.29 -36.20 -32.07
C THR A 372 34.85 -36.70 -31.99
N GLU A 373 34.61 -38.01 -32.15
CA GLU A 373 33.27 -38.61 -32.03
C GLU A 373 32.76 -38.57 -30.58
N GLU A 374 31.55 -38.07 -30.37
CA GLU A 374 30.81 -38.14 -29.10
C GLU A 374 30.05 -39.48 -28.96
N PRO A 375 29.88 -40.01 -27.73
CA PRO A 375 29.19 -41.27 -27.50
C PRO A 375 27.66 -41.11 -27.57
N VAL A 376 27.01 -42.05 -28.24
CA VAL A 376 25.54 -42.14 -28.40
C VAL A 376 24.88 -42.54 -27.07
N ILE A 377 23.97 -41.72 -26.56
CA ILE A 377 23.10 -42.01 -25.40
C ILE A 377 21.83 -42.74 -25.89
N PRO A 378 21.37 -43.84 -25.25
CA PRO A 378 20.16 -44.53 -25.65
C PRO A 378 18.88 -43.74 -25.30
N VAL A 379 17.95 -43.70 -26.25
CA VAL A 379 16.63 -43.06 -26.15
C VAL A 379 15.67 -43.90 -25.31
N GLU A 380 15.05 -43.32 -24.29
CA GLU A 380 13.97 -43.94 -23.49
C GLU A 380 12.63 -43.96 -24.26
N PRO A 381 11.73 -44.93 -24.00
CA PRO A 381 10.45 -45.04 -24.70
C PRO A 381 9.42 -43.99 -24.26
N ASP A 382 8.65 -43.51 -25.23
CA ASP A 382 7.56 -42.52 -25.10
C ASP A 382 6.45 -42.97 -24.11
N PRO A 383 5.95 -42.09 -23.22
CA PRO A 383 4.87 -42.44 -22.31
C PRO A 383 3.51 -42.48 -23.02
N THR A 384 2.76 -43.55 -22.77
CA THR A 384 1.35 -43.72 -23.19
C THR A 384 0.45 -42.59 -22.66
N PRO A 385 -0.50 -42.07 -23.48
CA PRO A 385 -1.40 -41.00 -23.06
C PRO A 385 -2.45 -41.47 -22.04
N VAL A 386 -2.61 -40.69 -20.97
CA VAL A 386 -3.64 -40.87 -19.93
C VAL A 386 -4.94 -40.19 -20.41
N PRO A 387 -6.13 -40.80 -20.25
CA PRO A 387 -7.39 -40.19 -20.68
C PRO A 387 -7.77 -38.97 -19.83
N GLU A 388 -8.27 -37.91 -20.49
CA GLU A 388 -8.79 -36.70 -19.85
C GLU A 388 -10.01 -36.99 -18.95
N PRO A 389 -10.11 -36.36 -17.76
CA PRO A 389 -11.28 -36.50 -16.91
C PRO A 389 -12.48 -35.77 -17.50
N THR A 390 -13.62 -36.46 -17.55
CA THR A 390 -14.90 -35.88 -17.98
C THR A 390 -15.40 -34.91 -16.90
N PRO A 391 -15.81 -33.67 -17.23
CA PRO A 391 -16.30 -32.72 -16.24
C PRO A 391 -17.63 -33.20 -15.64
N THR A 392 -17.73 -33.19 -14.31
CA THR A 392 -18.98 -33.43 -13.58
C THR A 392 -19.97 -32.28 -13.83
N PRO A 393 -21.27 -32.56 -14.04
CA PRO A 393 -22.26 -31.51 -14.27
C PRO A 393 -22.45 -30.65 -13.02
N VAL A 394 -22.40 -29.33 -13.21
CA VAL A 394 -22.61 -28.34 -12.15
C VAL A 394 -24.10 -28.24 -11.83
N VAL A 395 -24.45 -28.29 -10.54
CA VAL A 395 -25.84 -28.18 -10.05
C VAL A 395 -25.99 -26.83 -9.35
N CYS A 396 -26.89 -25.98 -9.83
CA CYS A 396 -27.11 -24.64 -9.28
C CYS A 396 -28.17 -24.61 -8.18
N GLY A 397 -28.03 -23.61 -7.30
CA GLY A 397 -28.93 -23.35 -6.18
C GLY A 397 -30.30 -22.79 -6.61
N GLU A 398 -31.20 -22.59 -5.65
CA GLU A 398 -32.52 -22.02 -5.94
C GLU A 398 -32.42 -20.60 -6.52
N ASN A 399 -33.25 -20.31 -7.53
CA ASN A 399 -33.26 -19.06 -8.29
C ASN A 399 -31.92 -18.75 -9.01
N ALA A 400 -31.20 -19.78 -9.44
CA ALA A 400 -30.01 -19.68 -10.27
C ALA A 400 -30.11 -20.55 -11.54
N TYR A 401 -29.29 -20.25 -12.55
CA TYR A 401 -29.15 -21.02 -13.79
C TYR A 401 -27.67 -21.34 -14.07
N GLU A 402 -27.42 -22.42 -14.80
CA GLU A 402 -26.08 -22.83 -15.23
C GLU A 402 -25.76 -22.24 -16.61
N SER A 403 -24.54 -21.74 -16.76
CA SER A 403 -23.99 -21.32 -18.05
C SER A 403 -22.47 -21.49 -18.05
N GLY A 404 -21.93 -22.24 -19.02
CA GLY A 404 -20.47 -22.38 -19.19
C GLY A 404 -19.73 -23.05 -18.03
N GLY A 405 -20.41 -23.90 -17.25
CA GLY A 405 -19.84 -24.58 -16.08
C GLY A 405 -19.89 -23.75 -14.79
N ALA A 406 -20.67 -22.67 -14.75
CA ALA A 406 -20.85 -21.83 -13.58
C ALA A 406 -22.33 -21.50 -13.32
N CYS A 407 -22.67 -21.23 -12.07
CA CYS A 407 -24.02 -20.85 -11.67
C CYS A 407 -24.17 -19.33 -11.56
N TYR A 408 -25.35 -18.82 -11.96
CA TYR A 408 -25.70 -17.40 -11.95
C TYR A 408 -27.10 -17.20 -11.39
N CYS A 409 -27.31 -16.18 -10.53
CA CYS A 409 -28.64 -15.86 -10.03
C CYS A 409 -29.54 -15.36 -11.18
N ASN A 410 -30.82 -15.71 -11.12
CA ASN A 410 -31.84 -15.19 -12.03
C ASN A 410 -32.00 -13.68 -11.84
N GLU A 411 -32.48 -13.00 -12.89
CA GLU A 411 -32.77 -11.57 -12.85
C GLU A 411 -33.70 -11.22 -11.67
N GLY A 412 -33.33 -10.17 -10.91
CA GLY A 412 -34.05 -9.76 -9.69
C GLY A 412 -33.67 -10.50 -8.42
N TYR A 413 -32.76 -11.48 -8.49
CA TYR A 413 -32.21 -12.20 -7.34
C TYR A 413 -30.71 -11.90 -7.15
N THR A 414 -30.25 -11.96 -5.89
CA THR A 414 -28.85 -11.82 -5.48
C THR A 414 -28.52 -12.89 -4.43
N GLY A 415 -27.26 -13.24 -4.23
CA GLY A 415 -26.85 -14.30 -3.30
C GLY A 415 -25.77 -15.22 -3.87
N ASP A 416 -25.65 -16.42 -3.32
CA ASP A 416 -24.72 -17.45 -3.82
C ASP A 416 -25.45 -18.35 -4.82
N PRO A 417 -25.11 -18.29 -6.12
CA PRO A 417 -25.82 -19.06 -7.14
C PRO A 417 -25.55 -20.57 -7.07
N TYR A 418 -24.54 -21.03 -6.31
CA TYR A 418 -24.32 -22.45 -6.05
C TYR A 418 -25.15 -22.98 -4.87
N SER A 419 -25.74 -22.10 -4.06
CA SER A 419 -26.54 -22.45 -2.88
C SER A 419 -27.98 -21.97 -2.98
N SER A 420 -28.20 -20.65 -3.08
CA SER A 420 -29.51 -20.01 -3.14
C SER A 420 -29.37 -18.50 -3.43
N CYS A 421 -30.25 -17.98 -4.29
CA CYS A 421 -30.43 -16.55 -4.54
C CYS A 421 -31.77 -16.04 -3.97
N TYR A 422 -31.78 -14.82 -3.45
CA TYR A 422 -32.89 -14.13 -2.79
C TYR A 422 -33.21 -12.78 -3.45
N VAL A 423 -34.46 -12.31 -3.32
CA VAL A 423 -34.97 -11.12 -4.03
C VAL A 423 -34.26 -9.84 -3.57
N ILE A 424 -33.93 -8.96 -4.53
CA ILE A 424 -33.43 -7.62 -4.25
C ILE A 424 -34.58 -6.77 -3.73
N VAL A 425 -34.56 -6.42 -2.43
CA VAL A 425 -35.52 -5.48 -1.84
C VAL A 425 -34.93 -4.07 -1.98
N PRO A 426 -35.54 -3.15 -2.77
CA PRO A 426 -35.06 -1.79 -2.85
C PRO A 426 -35.23 -1.10 -1.48
N GLU A 427 -34.17 -0.43 -1.01
CA GLU A 427 -34.24 0.41 0.19
C GLU A 427 -35.22 1.59 -0.05
N PRO A 428 -36.04 1.98 0.93
CA PRO A 428 -36.93 3.12 0.79
C PRO A 428 -36.11 4.41 0.69
N THR A 429 -36.38 5.19 -0.35
CA THR A 429 -35.78 6.51 -0.58
C THR A 429 -36.10 7.46 0.58
N PRO A 430 -35.12 8.21 1.11
CA PRO A 430 -35.40 9.25 2.11
C PRO A 430 -36.19 10.40 1.48
N GLU A 431 -37.32 10.79 2.07
CA GLU A 431 -38.10 11.96 1.66
C GLU A 431 -37.27 13.25 1.83
N GLN A 432 -37.20 14.06 0.77
CA GLN A 432 -36.63 15.41 0.82
C GLN A 432 -37.57 16.36 1.56
N ASP A 433 -37.10 16.90 2.68
CA ASP A 433 -37.77 17.93 3.47
C ASP A 433 -37.73 19.27 2.72
N THR A 434 -38.84 19.63 2.06
CA THR A 434 -39.04 20.97 1.50
C THR A 434 -39.54 21.91 2.60
N GLY A 435 -38.63 22.43 3.42
CA GLY A 435 -38.91 23.48 4.40
C GLY A 435 -39.08 24.84 3.74
N GLY A 436 -40.34 25.26 3.58
CA GLY A 436 -40.75 26.53 3.01
C GLY A 436 -40.42 27.74 3.89
N SER A 437 -40.23 28.87 3.22
CA SER A 437 -40.17 30.22 3.78
C SER A 437 -41.52 30.63 4.37
N GLU A 438 -41.59 30.86 5.68
CA GLU A 438 -42.70 31.57 6.31
C GLU A 438 -42.36 33.05 6.48
N GLU A 439 -43.19 33.85 5.80
CA GLU A 439 -43.35 35.29 5.91
C GLU A 439 -44.40 35.56 7.01
N SER A 440 -44.09 36.40 7.99
CA SER A 440 -45.10 36.97 8.89
C SER A 440 -44.74 38.41 9.29
N GLY A 441 -45.50 39.38 8.75
CA GLY A 441 -45.85 40.62 9.47
C GLY A 441 -46.79 40.30 10.65
N GLU A 442 -47.16 41.19 11.56
CA GLU A 442 -47.24 42.65 11.56
C GLU A 442 -47.55 43.11 13.02
N GLU A 443 -47.48 44.44 13.27
CA GLU A 443 -48.00 45.23 14.40
C GLU A 443 -47.23 45.20 15.75
N GLY A 444 -46.99 46.31 16.46
CA GLY A 444 -47.32 47.72 16.28
C GLY A 444 -47.18 48.49 17.61
N SER A 445 -46.52 49.66 17.60
CA SER A 445 -46.64 50.80 18.54
C SER A 445 -45.52 51.80 18.17
N GLY A 446 -45.73 53.05 17.76
CA GLY A 446 -46.78 54.00 18.07
C GLY A 446 -46.20 55.05 19.03
N GLU A 447 -45.57 56.11 18.52
CA GLU A 447 -45.56 57.43 19.19
C GLU A 447 -45.12 58.56 18.25
N THR A 448 -45.71 59.71 18.49
CA THR A 448 -46.00 60.80 17.57
C THR A 448 -45.12 62.03 17.78
N SER A 449 -44.97 62.79 16.68
CA SER A 449 -44.96 64.26 16.56
C SER A 449 -43.97 65.11 17.38
N ASN A 450 -43.16 65.90 16.67
CA ASN A 450 -43.38 67.36 16.67
C ASN A 450 -42.61 68.06 15.54
N GLU A 451 -43.37 68.69 14.64
CA GLU A 451 -42.95 69.90 13.92
C GLU A 451 -43.24 71.10 14.83
N THR A 452 -42.31 72.05 14.91
CA THR A 452 -42.70 73.46 15.04
C THR A 452 -41.64 74.32 14.35
N SER A 453 -42.11 74.94 13.28
CA SER A 453 -41.52 76.06 12.54
C SER A 453 -41.53 77.35 13.38
N SER A 454 -40.85 78.38 12.87
CA SER A 454 -40.87 79.82 13.20
C SER A 454 -40.02 80.26 14.40
N GLU A 455 -39.30 81.38 14.40
CA GLU A 455 -39.05 82.48 13.44
C GLU A 455 -37.98 83.39 14.08
N GLU A 456 -37.30 84.17 13.23
CA GLU A 456 -36.68 85.49 13.49
C GLU A 456 -35.55 85.66 14.53
N GLY A 457 -34.40 86.14 14.03
CA GLY A 457 -33.29 86.68 14.82
C GLY A 457 -31.94 86.60 14.12
#